data_AF-A0A7V5R1C0-F1
#
_entry.id   AF-A0A7V5R1C0-F1
#
_cell.length_a   1.000
_cell.length_b   1.000
_cell.length_c   1.000
_cell.angle_alpha   90.00
_cell.angle_beta   90.00
_cell.angle_gamma   90.00
#
_symmetry.space_group_name_H-M   'P 1'
#
loop_
_entity.id
_entity.type
_entity.pdbx_description
1 polymer ?
#
loop_
_entity_poly.entity_id
_entity_poly.type
_entity_poly.pdbx_seq_one_letter_code
_entity_poly.pdbx_strand_id
1 'polypeptide(L)'
;MRLKKTRISDKSIPEWRSRLTGVTAGLLLFEIMTGLSLYLLPFSRFNQFSLLLHTIIGVLMLLPVIWYSISHWRKRKGGNFSHFQLLGYLSVALLLLSFVSGAVVTWQGLMSERLQTLWDLMHLLSSLLFSVFVVLHLTTLIFRNFGRLGPGKDLISARRKFYFNALLGTGILFVLCFIGLSAYEKPQIQKSFADNYNWRFGEDRPFAPSFAKLDDSVLKAQVRQQVSGLLSVLDAKKFQQVFDKTQSPEHGIFTVVKNSLQGLAAVDENRLNDILNNVARDIQEHGALTAKAMAGSASCGSSNCHSEIYNEWLPSAHRYSSMDDMFQQVQSLMVDETSAEHTRYCAGCHDPISLFSGAKNSSNITLSAEGADEGASCMICHSISKTDVQGNGNYQVKPPQRYLFELSDGSVAKIVSDFLIRTYPQQHLQSFSRALYKTPEFCAACHKQYLDTDVNTDIGKVQG
;
A
#
# COMPACT_ATOMS: atom_id res chain seq x y z
N MET A 1 -73.32 18.28 1.07
CA MET A 1 -72.71 17.35 2.06
C MET A 1 -71.23 17.14 1.70
N ARG A 2 -70.31 17.96 2.23
CA ARG A 2 -68.86 17.79 2.01
C ARG A 2 -68.38 16.60 2.84
N LEU A 3 -68.13 15.46 2.20
CA LEU A 3 -67.44 14.34 2.84
C LEU A 3 -66.08 14.82 3.35
N LYS A 4 -65.94 15.01 4.67
CA LYS A 4 -64.64 15.13 5.34
C LYS A 4 -63.87 13.85 5.02
N LYS A 5 -62.98 13.88 4.03
CA LYS A 5 -61.97 12.83 3.84
C LYS A 5 -61.05 12.85 5.05
N THR A 6 -61.32 11.99 6.01
CA THR A 6 -60.43 11.73 7.13
C THR A 6 -59.13 11.14 6.59
N ARG A 7 -58.02 11.83 6.88
CA ARG A 7 -56.67 11.37 6.54
C ARG A 7 -56.39 10.16 7.44
N ILE A 8 -56.42 8.95 6.89
CA ILE A 8 -56.04 7.74 7.63
C ILE A 8 -54.59 7.95 8.10
N SER A 9 -54.35 7.92 9.41
CA SER A 9 -52.99 8.07 9.95
C SER A 9 -52.13 6.88 9.50
N ASP A 10 -51.02 7.15 8.83
CA ASP A 10 -50.11 6.09 8.39
C ASP A 10 -49.50 5.38 9.62
N LYS A 11 -49.81 4.09 9.78
CA LYS A 11 -49.33 3.24 10.89
C LYS A 11 -47.80 3.06 10.89
N SER A 12 -47.07 3.58 9.90
CA SER A 12 -45.60 3.61 9.87
C SER A 12 -44.98 4.83 10.57
N ILE A 13 -45.74 5.90 10.85
CA ILE A 13 -45.20 7.14 11.47
C ILE A 13 -44.38 6.87 12.74
N PRO A 14 -44.80 6.01 13.69
CA PRO A 14 -44.00 5.70 14.87
C PRO A 14 -42.65 5.06 14.56
N GLU A 15 -42.57 4.23 13.51
CA GLU A 15 -41.30 3.60 13.10
C GLU A 15 -40.36 4.62 12.46
N TRP A 16 -40.85 5.52 11.61
CA TRP A 16 -40.05 6.62 11.07
C TRP A 16 -39.54 7.58 12.16
N ARG A 17 -40.26 7.71 13.29
CA ARG A 17 -39.82 8.52 14.44
C ARG A 17 -38.90 7.77 15.42
N SER A 18 -38.78 6.45 15.27
CA SER A 18 -38.00 5.61 16.18
C SER A 18 -36.52 5.96 16.11
N ARG A 19 -35.92 6.23 17.28
CA ARG A 19 -34.46 6.44 17.39
C ARG A 19 -33.70 5.19 16.97
N LEU A 20 -34.18 4.02 17.39
CA LEU A 20 -33.57 2.73 17.04
C LEU A 20 -33.51 2.55 15.51
N THR A 21 -34.58 2.87 14.80
CA THR A 21 -34.63 2.77 13.33
C THR A 21 -33.62 3.71 12.67
N GLY A 22 -33.51 4.96 13.15
CA GLY A 22 -32.54 5.93 12.64
C GLY A 22 -31.08 5.52 12.91
N VAL A 23 -30.78 5.05 14.12
CA VAL A 23 -29.43 4.56 14.49
C VAL A 23 -29.06 3.34 13.66
N THR A 24 -29.92 2.33 13.59
CA THR A 24 -29.68 1.13 12.77
C THR A 24 -29.45 1.50 11.30
N ALA A 25 -30.23 2.44 10.75
CA ALA A 25 -30.02 2.89 9.38
C ALA A 25 -28.68 3.62 9.19
N GLY A 26 -28.26 4.46 10.15
CA GLY A 26 -26.96 5.16 10.09
C GLY A 26 -25.76 4.20 10.16
N LEU A 27 -25.84 3.19 11.05
CA LEU A 27 -24.84 2.12 11.15
C LEU A 27 -24.76 1.33 9.84
N LEU A 28 -25.89 0.79 9.37
CA LEU A 28 -25.93 0.02 8.12
C LEU A 28 -25.49 0.84 6.91
N LEU A 29 -25.84 2.12 6.84
CA LEU A 29 -25.40 2.99 5.75
C LEU A 29 -23.86 3.17 5.77
N PHE A 30 -23.27 3.35 6.95
CA PHE A 30 -21.81 3.43 7.08
C PHE A 30 -21.13 2.15 6.61
N GLU A 31 -21.63 0.99 7.03
CA GLU A 31 -21.12 -0.34 6.66
C GLU A 31 -21.23 -0.60 5.15
N ILE A 32 -22.36 -0.23 4.54
CA ILE A 32 -22.55 -0.30 3.09
C ILE A 32 -21.54 0.60 2.35
N MET A 33 -21.39 1.85 2.78
CA MET A 33 -20.50 2.80 2.12
C MET A 33 -19.02 2.40 2.23
N THR A 34 -18.60 1.93 3.40
CA THR A 34 -17.22 1.48 3.65
C THR A 34 -16.93 0.14 2.97
N GLY A 35 -17.88 -0.80 2.96
CA GLY A 35 -17.76 -2.04 2.18
C GLY A 35 -17.60 -1.76 0.68
N LEU A 36 -18.41 -0.85 0.12
CA LEU A 36 -18.29 -0.42 -1.27
C LEU A 36 -16.98 0.33 -1.55
N SER A 37 -16.51 1.17 -0.62
CA SER A 37 -15.25 1.90 -0.80
C SER A 37 -14.05 0.97 -0.84
N LEU A 38 -14.05 -0.11 -0.06
CA LEU A 38 -13.00 -1.13 -0.07
C LEU A 38 -12.95 -1.90 -1.40
N TYR A 39 -14.11 -2.13 -2.01
CA TYR A 39 -14.22 -2.84 -3.29
C TYR A 39 -13.91 -1.95 -4.50
N LEU A 40 -14.37 -0.69 -4.50
CA LEU A 40 -14.34 0.19 -5.68
C LEU A 40 -13.17 1.17 -5.70
N LEU A 41 -12.60 1.53 -4.55
CA LEU A 41 -11.53 2.54 -4.48
C LEU A 41 -10.16 1.88 -4.30
N PRO A 42 -9.09 2.53 -4.77
CA PRO A 42 -7.74 2.01 -4.62
C PRO A 42 -7.30 1.93 -3.15
N PHE A 43 -6.29 1.10 -2.92
CA PHE A 43 -5.66 0.97 -1.60
C PHE A 43 -5.20 2.33 -1.09
N SER A 44 -5.69 2.71 0.10
CA SER A 44 -5.40 4.00 0.71
C SER A 44 -5.43 3.92 2.23
N ARG A 45 -4.77 4.86 2.90
CA ARG A 45 -4.82 4.98 4.37
C ARG A 45 -6.24 5.17 4.89
N PHE A 46 -7.04 5.96 4.17
CA PHE A 46 -8.46 6.16 4.50
C PHE A 46 -9.25 4.86 4.44
N ASN A 47 -9.04 4.04 3.40
CA ASN A 47 -9.70 2.73 3.30
C ASN A 47 -9.23 1.77 4.41
N GLN A 48 -7.97 1.81 4.82
CA GLN A 48 -7.49 1.00 5.94
C GLN A 48 -8.14 1.40 7.27
N PHE A 49 -8.23 2.71 7.59
CA PHE A 49 -8.98 3.17 8.76
C PHE A 49 -10.48 2.84 8.67
N SER A 50 -11.05 2.97 7.48
CA SER A 50 -12.45 2.63 7.24
C SER A 50 -12.71 1.15 7.41
N LEU A 51 -11.79 0.27 7.01
CA LEU A 51 -11.88 -1.18 7.26
C LEU A 51 -11.83 -1.50 8.76
N LEU A 52 -10.89 -0.90 9.50
CA LEU A 52 -10.84 -1.09 10.96
C LEU A 52 -12.16 -0.67 11.62
N LEU A 53 -12.68 0.50 11.25
CA LEU A 53 -13.94 0.98 11.82
C LEU A 53 -15.15 0.16 11.34
N HIS A 54 -15.18 -0.28 10.08
CA HIS A 54 -16.18 -1.20 9.53
C HIS A 54 -16.21 -2.51 10.33
N THR A 55 -15.06 -3.11 10.61
CA THR A 55 -15.00 -4.33 11.43
C THR A 55 -15.50 -4.08 12.85
N ILE A 56 -15.03 -3.02 13.51
CA ILE A 56 -15.42 -2.71 14.90
C ILE A 56 -16.92 -2.42 14.99
N ILE A 57 -17.43 -1.53 14.13
CA ILE A 57 -18.84 -1.17 14.10
C ILE A 57 -19.70 -2.36 13.67
N GLY A 58 -19.27 -3.12 12.66
CA GLY A 58 -19.87 -4.36 12.22
C GLY A 58 -20.12 -5.36 13.35
N VAL A 59 -19.10 -5.61 14.18
CA VAL A 59 -19.22 -6.48 15.36
C VAL A 59 -20.14 -5.87 16.43
N LEU A 60 -19.93 -4.59 16.78
CA LEU A 60 -20.72 -3.91 17.82
C LEU A 60 -22.21 -3.81 17.45
N MET A 61 -22.53 -3.71 16.16
CA MET A 61 -23.90 -3.55 15.69
C MET A 61 -24.66 -4.87 15.58
N LEU A 62 -24.00 -6.04 15.67
CA LEU A 62 -24.65 -7.36 15.51
C LEU A 62 -25.90 -7.50 16.39
N LEU A 63 -25.73 -7.36 17.71
CA LEU A 63 -26.83 -7.52 18.67
C LEU A 63 -27.96 -6.50 18.49
N PRO A 64 -27.71 -5.17 18.45
CA PRO A 64 -28.78 -4.20 18.32
C PRO A 64 -29.50 -4.29 16.97
N VAL A 65 -28.80 -4.62 15.88
CA VAL A 65 -29.41 -4.76 14.55
C VAL A 65 -30.22 -6.06 14.43
N ILE A 66 -29.75 -7.17 15.00
CA ILE A 66 -30.55 -8.41 15.11
C ILE A 66 -31.83 -8.13 15.91
N TRP A 67 -31.72 -7.45 17.06
CA TRP A 67 -32.89 -7.10 17.87
C TRP A 67 -33.86 -6.20 17.11
N TYR A 68 -33.36 -5.17 16.41
CA TYR A 68 -34.16 -4.33 15.53
C TYR A 68 -34.88 -5.16 14.46
N SER A 69 -34.17 -6.07 13.79
CA SER A 69 -34.71 -6.90 12.71
C SER A 69 -35.83 -7.81 13.21
N ILE A 70 -35.64 -8.46 14.36
CA ILE A 70 -36.68 -9.29 15.01
C ILE A 70 -37.88 -8.42 15.42
N SER A 71 -37.65 -7.26 16.03
CA SER A 71 -38.69 -6.34 16.47
C SER A 71 -39.53 -5.82 15.29
N HIS A 72 -38.87 -5.40 14.22
CA HIS A 72 -39.51 -4.92 13.00
C HIS A 72 -40.29 -6.05 12.31
N TRP A 73 -39.69 -7.23 12.18
CA TRP A 73 -40.33 -8.41 11.60
C TRP A 73 -41.61 -8.80 12.37
N ARG A 74 -41.54 -8.90 13.71
CA ARG A 74 -42.70 -9.22 14.56
C ARG A 74 -43.86 -8.23 14.39
N LYS A 75 -43.55 -6.94 14.20
CA LYS A 75 -44.56 -5.89 13.96
C LYS A 75 -45.19 -5.94 12.57
N ARG A 76 -44.47 -6.47 11.57
CA ARG A 76 -44.84 -6.37 10.14
C ARG A 76 -45.15 -7.71 9.45
N LYS A 77 -44.98 -8.85 10.13
CA LYS A 77 -45.27 -10.18 9.57
C LYS A 77 -46.76 -10.47 9.33
N GLY A 78 -47.66 -9.75 9.99
CA GLY A 78 -49.12 -9.98 9.87
C GLY A 78 -49.73 -9.41 8.60
N GLY A 79 -50.88 -9.95 8.19
CA GLY A 79 -51.62 -9.53 6.98
C GLY A 79 -51.29 -10.36 5.73
N ASN A 80 -51.84 -9.96 4.59
CA ASN A 80 -51.61 -10.65 3.31
C ASN A 80 -50.19 -10.42 2.81
N PHE A 81 -49.55 -11.49 2.34
CA PHE A 81 -48.21 -11.44 1.76
C PHE A 81 -48.15 -10.42 0.62
N SER A 82 -47.22 -9.46 0.72
CA SER A 82 -47.05 -8.38 -0.25
C SER A 82 -45.61 -8.30 -0.73
N HIS A 83 -45.40 -7.67 -1.90
CA HIS A 83 -44.04 -7.41 -2.41
C HIS A 83 -43.18 -6.61 -1.43
N PHE A 84 -43.77 -5.72 -0.62
CA PHE A 84 -43.05 -5.01 0.45
C PHE A 84 -42.49 -5.97 1.51
N GLN A 85 -43.27 -6.98 1.91
CA GLN A 85 -42.84 -8.00 2.88
C GLN A 85 -41.80 -8.94 2.26
N LEU A 86 -41.95 -9.34 0.99
CA LEU A 86 -40.94 -10.12 0.28
C LEU A 86 -39.58 -9.40 0.28
N LEU A 87 -39.54 -8.13 -0.13
CA LEU A 87 -38.31 -7.33 -0.12
C LEU A 87 -37.71 -7.22 1.29
N GLY A 88 -38.55 -7.06 2.31
CA GLY A 88 -38.12 -7.02 3.71
C GLY A 88 -37.53 -8.35 4.19
N TYR A 89 -38.16 -9.48 3.88
CA TYR A 89 -37.67 -10.81 4.26
C TYR A 89 -36.37 -11.16 3.56
N LEU A 90 -36.26 -10.87 2.26
CA LEU A 90 -35.01 -11.04 1.52
C LEU A 90 -33.90 -10.17 2.11
N SER A 91 -34.19 -8.92 2.47
CA SER A 91 -33.22 -8.03 3.13
C SER A 91 -32.74 -8.61 4.47
N VAL A 92 -33.64 -9.11 5.31
CA VAL A 92 -33.26 -9.72 6.60
C VAL A 92 -32.44 -11.00 6.41
N ALA A 93 -32.81 -11.85 5.45
CA ALA A 93 -32.05 -13.07 5.16
C ALA A 93 -30.63 -12.77 4.68
N LEU A 94 -30.48 -11.81 3.76
CA LEU A 94 -29.18 -11.36 3.25
C LEU A 94 -28.34 -10.67 4.36
N LEU A 95 -28.97 -9.87 5.21
CA LEU A 95 -28.30 -9.25 6.35
C LEU A 95 -27.78 -10.29 7.35
N LEU A 96 -28.57 -11.33 7.65
CA LEU A 96 -28.13 -12.43 8.52
C LEU A 96 -26.95 -13.19 7.91
N LEU A 97 -27.00 -13.45 6.60
CA LEU A 97 -25.88 -14.08 5.89
C LEU A 97 -24.62 -13.22 5.93
N SER A 98 -24.76 -11.90 5.71
CA SER A 98 -23.67 -10.93 5.81
C SER A 98 -23.08 -10.88 7.23
N PHE A 99 -23.92 -10.92 8.27
CA PHE A 99 -23.46 -10.95 9.66
C PHE A 99 -22.67 -12.21 10.00
N VAL A 100 -23.18 -13.39 9.62
CA VAL A 100 -22.49 -14.66 9.86
C VAL A 100 -21.17 -14.70 9.10
N SER A 101 -21.19 -14.40 7.80
CA SER A 101 -19.97 -14.40 6.99
C SER A 101 -18.97 -13.32 7.44
N GLY A 102 -19.42 -12.13 7.81
CA GLY A 102 -18.58 -11.04 8.33
C GLY A 102 -17.93 -11.38 9.68
N ALA A 103 -18.65 -12.06 10.58
CA ALA A 103 -18.08 -12.56 11.83
C ALA A 103 -16.99 -13.62 11.58
N VAL A 104 -17.21 -14.52 10.61
CA VAL A 104 -16.20 -15.51 10.21
C VAL A 104 -14.98 -14.84 9.58
N VAL A 105 -15.17 -13.89 8.66
CA VAL A 105 -14.07 -13.12 8.05
C VAL A 105 -13.29 -12.33 9.10
N THR A 106 -13.99 -11.71 10.06
CA THR A 106 -13.34 -10.99 11.18
C THR A 106 -12.49 -11.92 12.03
N TRP A 107 -13.03 -13.09 12.39
CA TRP A 107 -12.29 -14.12 13.13
C TRP A 107 -11.05 -14.60 12.35
N GLN A 108 -11.20 -14.88 11.05
CA GLN A 108 -10.10 -15.30 10.20
C GLN A 108 -9.03 -14.21 10.06
N GLY A 109 -9.42 -12.93 9.96
CA GLY A 109 -8.49 -11.80 9.93
C GLY A 109 -7.63 -11.68 11.19
N LEU A 110 -8.18 -12.04 12.35
CA LEU A 110 -7.47 -11.98 13.63
C LEU A 110 -6.61 -13.22 13.91
N MET A 111 -7.11 -14.41 13.56
CA MET A 111 -6.56 -15.68 14.09
C MET A 111 -6.02 -16.65 13.03
N SER A 112 -6.40 -16.49 11.75
CA SER A 112 -5.99 -17.42 10.69
C SER A 112 -4.77 -16.88 9.92
N GLU A 113 -4.15 -17.73 9.09
CA GLU A 113 -3.01 -17.33 8.24
C GLU A 113 -3.45 -16.58 6.98
N ARG A 114 -4.64 -16.92 6.47
CA ARG A 114 -5.26 -16.32 5.28
C ARG A 114 -6.77 -16.35 5.38
N LEU A 115 -7.43 -15.43 4.67
CA LEU A 115 -8.87 -15.49 4.46
C LEU A 115 -9.25 -16.62 3.51
N GLN A 116 -10.33 -17.33 3.84
CA GLN A 116 -10.93 -18.28 2.93
C GLN A 116 -11.80 -17.55 1.91
N THR A 117 -11.50 -17.72 0.62
CA THR A 117 -12.18 -17.03 -0.48
C THR A 117 -13.69 -17.21 -0.47
N LEU A 118 -14.19 -18.37 -0.02
CA LEU A 118 -15.63 -18.64 0.06
C LEU A 118 -16.33 -17.67 1.03
N TRP A 119 -15.79 -17.48 2.24
CA TRP A 119 -16.41 -16.64 3.26
C TRP A 119 -16.34 -15.16 2.89
N ASP A 120 -15.21 -14.73 2.34
CA ASP A 120 -15.04 -13.38 1.79
C ASP A 120 -16.05 -13.09 0.68
N LEU A 121 -16.18 -14.01 -0.29
CA LEU A 121 -17.15 -13.88 -1.37
C LEU A 121 -18.61 -13.88 -0.87
N MET A 122 -18.93 -14.75 0.10
CA MET A 122 -20.26 -14.77 0.71
C MET A 122 -20.57 -13.44 1.41
N HIS A 123 -19.60 -12.87 2.12
CA HIS A 123 -19.77 -11.58 2.78
C HIS A 123 -19.97 -10.45 1.76
N LEU A 124 -19.13 -10.39 0.73
CA LEU A 124 -19.23 -9.39 -0.34
C LEU A 124 -20.58 -9.45 -1.07
N LEU A 125 -20.96 -10.63 -1.57
CA LEU A 125 -22.18 -10.79 -2.38
C LEU A 125 -23.44 -10.59 -1.55
N SER A 126 -23.51 -11.15 -0.33
CA SER A 126 -24.67 -10.96 0.54
C SER A 126 -24.87 -9.50 0.93
N SER A 127 -23.79 -8.76 1.20
CA SER A 127 -23.82 -7.34 1.55
C SER A 127 -24.20 -6.45 0.36
N LEU A 128 -23.69 -6.75 -0.84
CA LEU A 128 -24.05 -6.02 -2.06
C LEU A 128 -25.54 -6.22 -2.40
N LEU A 129 -26.02 -7.46 -2.36
CA LEU A 129 -27.43 -7.75 -2.57
C LEU A 129 -28.30 -7.12 -1.50
N PHE A 130 -27.92 -7.22 -0.21
CA PHE A 130 -28.62 -6.56 0.88
C PHE A 130 -28.77 -5.05 0.60
N SER A 131 -27.71 -4.38 0.17
CA SER A 131 -27.71 -2.96 -0.17
C SER A 131 -28.75 -2.62 -1.24
N VAL A 132 -28.84 -3.43 -2.29
CA VAL A 132 -29.86 -3.27 -3.34
C VAL A 132 -31.26 -3.48 -2.78
N PHE A 133 -31.49 -4.59 -2.08
CA PHE A 133 -32.82 -4.96 -1.57
C PHE A 133 -33.33 -4.00 -0.51
N VAL A 134 -32.47 -3.49 0.38
CA VAL A 134 -32.87 -2.50 1.40
C VAL A 134 -33.21 -1.15 0.77
N VAL A 135 -32.47 -0.72 -0.26
CA VAL A 135 -32.80 0.50 -1.02
C VAL A 135 -34.14 0.34 -1.73
N LEU A 136 -34.39 -0.80 -2.39
CA LEU A 136 -35.68 -1.08 -3.02
C LEU A 136 -36.82 -1.14 -1.98
N HIS A 137 -36.59 -1.80 -0.85
CA HIS A 137 -37.55 -1.87 0.25
C HIS A 137 -37.91 -0.46 0.77
N LEU A 138 -36.92 0.39 1.04
CA LEU A 138 -37.17 1.76 1.50
C LEU A 138 -37.84 2.61 0.42
N THR A 139 -37.38 2.53 -0.83
CA THR A 139 -37.91 3.30 -1.97
C THR A 139 -39.39 3.02 -2.18
N THR A 140 -39.76 1.74 -2.21
CA THR A 140 -41.17 1.33 -2.38
C THR A 140 -42.05 1.84 -1.23
N LEU A 141 -41.53 1.93 0.00
CA LEU A 141 -42.24 2.53 1.14
C LEU A 141 -42.31 4.07 1.07
N ILE A 142 -41.27 4.72 0.55
CA ILE A 142 -41.21 6.18 0.41
C ILE A 142 -42.20 6.65 -0.65
N PHE A 143 -42.18 6.01 -1.82
CA PHE A 143 -42.98 6.36 -3.00
C PHE A 143 -44.32 5.62 -3.10
N ARG A 144 -44.73 4.90 -2.06
CA ARG A 144 -46.05 4.25 -2.01
C ARG A 144 -47.15 5.28 -2.32
N ASN A 145 -48.07 4.93 -3.22
CA ASN A 145 -49.16 5.81 -3.63
C ASN A 145 -50.04 6.24 -2.44
N PHE A 146 -49.99 7.52 -2.07
CA PHE A 146 -50.84 8.15 -1.05
C PHE A 146 -52.07 8.83 -1.66
N GLY A 147 -52.71 8.20 -2.65
CA GLY A 147 -53.85 8.77 -3.37
C GLY A 147 -53.63 10.21 -3.86
N ARG A 148 -54.71 10.96 -4.09
CA ARG A 148 -54.65 12.36 -4.59
C ARG A 148 -54.14 13.40 -3.58
N LEU A 149 -54.11 13.08 -2.29
CA LEU A 149 -53.81 14.05 -1.21
C LEU A 149 -52.36 13.99 -0.72
N GLY A 150 -51.57 13.04 -1.23
CA GLY A 150 -50.16 12.86 -0.87
C GLY A 150 -49.93 12.51 0.61
N PRO A 151 -48.66 12.35 1.01
CA PRO A 151 -48.30 12.04 2.40
C PRO A 151 -48.67 13.20 3.34
N GLY A 152 -49.06 12.85 4.58
CA GLY A 152 -49.36 13.85 5.61
C GLY A 152 -48.13 14.61 6.10
N LYS A 153 -48.32 15.84 6.62
CA LYS A 153 -47.24 16.67 7.20
C LYS A 153 -46.46 15.91 8.28
N ASP A 154 -47.16 15.15 9.13
CA ASP A 154 -46.54 14.33 10.18
C ASP A 154 -45.63 13.22 9.66
N LEU A 155 -46.00 12.59 8.54
CA LEU A 155 -45.20 11.55 7.89
C LEU A 155 -43.96 12.15 7.23
N ILE A 156 -44.09 13.30 6.56
CA ILE A 156 -42.95 14.02 5.98
C ILE A 156 -41.96 14.42 7.07
N SER A 157 -42.45 15.00 8.17
CA SER A 157 -41.62 15.37 9.32
C SER A 157 -40.92 14.15 9.94
N ALA A 158 -41.63 13.03 10.11
CA ALA A 158 -41.04 11.79 10.62
C ALA A 158 -39.92 11.26 9.72
N ARG A 159 -40.14 11.21 8.40
CA ARG A 159 -39.12 10.79 7.41
C ARG A 159 -37.90 11.70 7.41
N ARG A 160 -38.08 13.03 7.47
CA ARG A 160 -36.97 13.99 7.56
C ARG A 160 -36.11 13.74 8.79
N LYS A 161 -36.74 13.48 9.94
CA LYS A 161 -36.02 13.16 11.18
C LYS A 161 -35.25 11.84 11.08
N PHE A 162 -35.83 10.83 10.44
CA PHE A 162 -35.14 9.57 10.13
C PHE A 162 -33.89 9.80 9.28
N TYR A 163 -34.01 10.49 8.14
CA TYR A 163 -32.86 10.77 7.25
C TYR A 163 -31.78 11.57 7.96
N PHE A 164 -32.18 12.60 8.72
CA PHE A 164 -31.23 13.41 9.48
C PHE A 164 -30.44 12.55 10.48
N ASN A 165 -31.11 11.69 11.26
CA ASN A 165 -30.43 10.84 12.23
C ASN A 165 -29.52 9.81 11.56
N ALA A 166 -29.95 9.20 10.45
CA ALA A 166 -29.15 8.24 9.71
C ALA A 166 -27.88 8.91 9.16
N LEU A 167 -28.02 10.05 8.47
CA LEU A 167 -26.89 10.80 7.91
C LEU A 167 -25.96 11.35 8.99
N LEU A 168 -26.50 11.84 10.11
CA LEU A 168 -25.71 12.32 11.24
C LEU A 168 -24.88 11.17 11.83
N GLY A 169 -25.49 10.01 12.07
CA GLY A 169 -24.80 8.83 12.59
C GLY A 169 -23.68 8.35 11.67
N THR A 170 -23.96 8.20 10.37
CA THR A 170 -22.96 7.84 9.37
C THR A 170 -21.85 8.91 9.28
N GLY A 171 -22.20 10.19 9.32
CA GLY A 171 -21.25 11.30 9.28
C GLY A 171 -20.29 11.29 10.48
N ILE A 172 -20.77 11.02 11.69
CA ILE A 172 -19.94 10.89 12.89
C ILE A 172 -18.91 9.77 12.72
N LEU A 173 -19.30 8.61 12.17
CA LEU A 173 -18.38 7.50 11.93
C LEU A 173 -17.30 7.84 10.89
N PHE A 174 -17.67 8.55 9.81
CA PHE A 174 -16.67 9.03 8.86
C PHE A 174 -15.71 10.06 9.48
N VAL A 175 -16.20 10.94 10.36
CA VAL A 175 -15.34 11.86 11.12
C VAL A 175 -14.32 11.08 11.95
N LEU A 176 -14.69 9.95 12.56
CA LEU A 176 -13.73 9.09 13.26
C LEU A 176 -12.65 8.52 12.32
N CYS A 177 -13.02 8.08 11.11
CA CYS A 177 -12.02 7.68 10.10
C CYS A 177 -11.05 8.82 9.77
N PHE A 178 -11.55 10.05 9.62
CA PHE A 178 -10.72 11.22 9.34
C PHE A 178 -9.84 11.64 10.51
N ILE A 179 -10.32 11.50 11.74
CA ILE A 179 -9.51 11.70 12.95
C ILE A 179 -8.35 10.70 12.97
N GLY A 180 -8.63 9.41 12.74
CA GLY A 180 -7.58 8.39 12.64
C GLY A 180 -6.56 8.71 11.54
N LEU A 181 -7.03 9.11 10.35
CA LEU A 181 -6.18 9.50 9.24
C LEU A 181 -5.28 10.71 9.58
N SER A 182 -5.82 11.69 10.31
CA SER A 182 -5.10 12.90 10.68
C SER A 182 -4.14 12.70 11.85
N ALA A 183 -4.44 11.75 12.73
CA ALA A 183 -3.56 11.35 13.83
C ALA A 183 -2.41 10.42 13.39
N TYR A 184 -2.49 9.85 12.19
CA TYR A 184 -1.49 8.90 11.70
C TYR A 184 -0.35 9.60 10.96
N GLU A 185 0.83 9.52 11.54
CA GLU A 185 2.07 9.91 10.88
C GLU A 185 2.59 8.74 10.03
N LYS A 186 2.79 8.99 8.72
CA LYS A 186 3.33 7.99 7.82
C LYS A 186 4.82 7.79 8.15
N PRO A 187 5.28 6.55 8.41
CA PRO A 187 6.69 6.27 8.57
C PRO A 187 7.48 6.73 7.35
N GLN A 188 8.61 7.38 7.60
CA GLN A 188 9.52 7.81 6.56
C GLN A 188 10.28 6.59 5.99
N ILE A 189 10.10 6.36 4.69
CA ILE A 189 10.75 5.25 3.96
C ILE A 189 12.04 5.74 3.28
N GLN A 190 11.97 6.90 2.64
CA GLN A 190 13.10 7.56 2.00
C GLN A 190 13.65 8.64 2.92
N LYS A 191 14.97 8.81 2.94
CA LYS A 191 15.67 9.84 3.70
C LYS A 191 16.73 10.49 2.81
N SER A 192 17.27 11.60 3.29
CA SER A 192 18.47 12.18 2.69
C SER A 192 19.69 11.32 2.98
N PHE A 193 20.68 11.41 2.11
CA PHE A 193 22.03 11.03 2.46
C PHE A 193 22.58 11.97 3.54
N ALA A 194 23.62 11.53 4.25
CA ALA A 194 24.30 12.40 5.21
C ALA A 194 24.97 13.58 4.46
N ASP A 195 25.07 14.75 5.09
CA ASP A 195 25.69 15.94 4.47
C ASP A 195 27.15 15.70 4.06
N ASN A 196 27.81 14.75 4.71
CA ASN A 196 29.18 14.31 4.43
C ASN A 196 29.25 13.02 3.59
N TYR A 197 28.18 12.68 2.86
CA TYR A 197 28.18 11.56 1.94
C TYR A 197 29.16 11.80 0.80
N ASN A 198 29.96 10.79 0.47
CA ASN A 198 30.97 10.87 -0.56
C ASN A 198 30.40 10.44 -1.93
N TRP A 199 30.37 11.39 -2.86
CA TRP A 199 29.82 11.27 -4.22
C TRP A 199 30.87 10.97 -5.30
N ARG A 200 32.03 10.39 -4.94
CA ARG A 200 33.16 10.19 -5.86
C ARG A 200 32.85 9.49 -7.18
N PHE A 201 31.80 8.66 -7.24
CA PHE A 201 31.40 7.92 -8.44
C PHE A 201 30.30 8.62 -9.27
N GLY A 202 29.90 9.83 -8.87
CA GLY A 202 28.87 10.64 -9.51
C GLY A 202 27.71 10.98 -8.58
N GLU A 203 27.23 12.22 -8.65
CA GLU A 203 26.08 12.71 -7.87
C GLU A 203 24.76 12.02 -8.24
N ASP A 204 24.72 11.36 -9.39
CA ASP A 204 23.61 10.57 -9.90
C ASP A 204 23.80 9.05 -9.75
N ARG A 205 24.89 8.62 -9.10
CA ARG A 205 25.23 7.22 -8.85
C ARG A 205 25.55 6.99 -7.38
N PRO A 206 24.58 7.19 -6.45
CA PRO A 206 24.85 7.13 -5.02
C PRO A 206 25.44 5.79 -4.57
N PHE A 207 25.03 4.68 -5.18
CA PHE A 207 25.43 3.33 -4.78
C PHE A 207 26.59 2.74 -5.59
N ALA A 208 27.12 3.49 -6.56
CA ALA A 208 28.27 3.04 -7.32
C ALA A 208 29.49 2.81 -6.38
N PRO A 209 30.36 1.84 -6.72
CA PRO A 209 30.38 1.07 -7.97
C PRO A 209 29.50 -0.20 -7.97
N SER A 210 28.56 -0.37 -7.03
CA SER A 210 27.48 -1.33 -7.25
C SER A 210 26.50 -0.83 -8.30
N PHE A 211 25.92 -1.75 -9.06
CA PHE A 211 24.84 -1.45 -10.00
C PHE A 211 23.44 -1.48 -9.36
N ALA A 212 23.36 -1.74 -8.05
CA ALA A 212 22.12 -1.70 -7.30
C ALA A 212 21.57 -0.28 -7.26
N LYS A 213 20.26 -0.12 -7.45
CA LYS A 213 19.61 1.19 -7.45
C LYS A 213 18.19 1.16 -6.95
N LEU A 214 17.67 2.33 -6.58
CA LEU A 214 16.24 2.52 -6.39
C LEU A 214 15.55 2.56 -7.78
N ASP A 215 14.28 2.19 -7.83
CA ASP A 215 13.43 2.38 -9.02
C ASP A 215 13.41 3.88 -9.40
N ASP A 216 14.05 4.20 -10.52
CA ASP A 216 14.26 5.56 -11.03
C ASP A 216 13.35 5.88 -12.24
N SER A 217 12.34 5.05 -12.50
CA SER A 217 11.46 5.16 -13.67
C SER A 217 10.74 6.51 -13.78
N VAL A 218 10.24 7.04 -12.66
CA VAL A 218 9.57 8.36 -12.61
C VAL A 218 10.58 9.48 -12.87
N LEU A 219 11.74 9.45 -12.21
CA LEU A 219 12.81 10.42 -12.39
C LEU A 219 13.26 10.47 -13.86
N LYS A 220 13.49 9.31 -14.47
CA LYS A 220 13.86 9.20 -15.89
C LYS A 220 12.80 9.78 -16.82
N ALA A 221 11.52 9.52 -16.56
CA ALA A 221 10.42 10.09 -17.35
C ALA A 221 10.38 11.62 -17.25
N GLN A 222 10.59 12.16 -16.04
CA GLN A 222 10.65 13.61 -15.80
C GLN A 222 11.83 14.25 -16.51
N VAL A 223 13.04 13.70 -16.35
CA VAL A 223 14.26 14.19 -17.02
C VAL A 223 14.09 14.13 -18.53
N ARG A 224 13.60 13.00 -19.06
CA ARG A 224 13.32 12.84 -20.49
C ARG A 224 12.38 13.93 -20.99
N GLN A 225 11.31 14.23 -20.26
CA GLN A 225 10.34 15.26 -20.62
C GLN A 225 10.95 16.67 -20.55
N GLN A 226 11.66 17.00 -19.46
CA GLN A 226 12.26 18.32 -19.25
C GLN A 226 13.33 18.63 -20.30
N VAL A 227 14.23 17.69 -20.59
CA VAL A 227 15.26 17.85 -21.61
C VAL A 227 14.65 17.92 -23.01
N SER A 228 13.60 17.13 -23.30
CA SER A 228 12.86 17.24 -24.56
C SER A 228 12.24 18.62 -24.76
N GLY A 229 11.85 19.30 -23.68
CA GLY A 229 11.32 20.67 -23.71
C GLY A 229 12.36 21.75 -24.05
N LEU A 230 13.65 21.40 -24.06
CA LEU A 230 14.74 22.29 -24.51
C LEU A 230 15.04 22.14 -26.01
N LEU A 231 14.46 21.14 -26.67
CA LEU A 231 14.79 20.74 -28.03
C LEU A 231 13.69 21.12 -29.03
N SER A 232 14.05 21.17 -30.31
CA SER A 232 13.07 21.19 -31.40
C SER A 232 12.23 19.91 -31.37
N VAL A 233 11.01 19.93 -31.94
CA VAL A 233 10.14 18.74 -31.98
C VAL A 233 10.82 17.54 -32.64
N LEU A 234 11.65 17.78 -33.66
CA LEU A 234 12.39 16.72 -34.35
C LEU A 234 13.54 16.16 -33.50
N ASP A 235 14.32 17.04 -32.88
CA ASP A 235 15.45 16.62 -32.05
C ASP A 235 15.00 16.01 -30.73
N ALA A 236 13.88 16.46 -30.17
CA ALA A 236 13.25 15.82 -29.01
C ALA A 236 12.89 14.35 -29.31
N LYS A 237 12.34 14.06 -30.49
CA LYS A 237 12.06 12.67 -30.89
C LYS A 237 13.33 11.83 -30.99
N LYS A 238 14.40 12.37 -31.58
CA LYS A 238 15.71 11.69 -31.68
C LYS A 238 16.32 11.44 -30.30
N PHE A 239 16.37 12.48 -29.47
CA PHE A 239 16.83 12.40 -28.08
C PHE A 239 16.11 11.30 -27.32
N GLN A 240 14.77 11.28 -27.35
CA GLN A 240 13.99 10.26 -26.64
C GLN A 240 14.30 8.84 -27.10
N GLN A 241 14.46 8.63 -28.41
CA GLN A 241 14.82 7.32 -28.96
C GLN A 241 16.20 6.85 -28.51
N VAL A 242 17.19 7.76 -28.48
CA VAL A 242 18.54 7.44 -28.01
C VAL A 242 18.54 7.23 -26.50
N PHE A 243 17.90 8.12 -25.74
CA PHE A 243 17.79 8.04 -24.29
C PHE A 243 17.19 6.71 -23.81
N ASP A 244 16.13 6.23 -24.48
CA ASP A 244 15.49 4.95 -24.13
C ASP A 244 16.40 3.74 -24.45
N LYS A 245 17.25 3.84 -25.47
CA LYS A 245 18.15 2.75 -25.91
C LYS A 245 19.49 2.71 -25.19
N THR A 246 19.98 3.85 -24.69
CA THR A 246 21.35 4.00 -24.14
C THR A 246 21.40 3.78 -22.63
N GLN A 247 20.36 3.16 -22.05
CA GLN A 247 20.31 2.86 -20.63
C GLN A 247 21.36 1.78 -20.30
N SER A 248 22.34 2.13 -19.48
CA SER A 248 23.39 1.23 -18.98
C SER A 248 23.48 1.34 -17.46
N PRO A 249 23.75 0.25 -16.71
CA PRO A 249 24.01 0.33 -15.28
C PRO A 249 25.34 1.01 -14.94
N GLU A 250 26.30 1.04 -15.87
CA GLU A 250 27.60 1.71 -15.70
C GLU A 250 27.50 3.24 -15.78
N HIS A 251 26.41 3.75 -16.35
CA HIS A 251 26.24 5.18 -16.59
C HIS A 251 25.06 5.71 -15.77
N GLY A 252 25.35 6.76 -15.01
CA GLY A 252 24.32 7.57 -14.37
C GLY A 252 23.50 8.35 -15.40
N ILE A 253 22.38 8.91 -14.94
CA ILE A 253 21.44 9.66 -15.77
C ILE A 253 22.10 10.85 -16.47
N PHE A 254 23.11 11.48 -15.86
CA PHE A 254 23.82 12.63 -16.42
C PHE A 254 24.57 12.24 -17.69
N THR A 255 25.30 11.13 -17.65
CA THR A 255 26.02 10.58 -18.80
C THR A 255 25.04 10.13 -19.89
N VAL A 256 23.94 9.47 -19.51
CA VAL A 256 22.90 9.07 -20.48
C VAL A 256 22.30 10.28 -21.19
N VAL A 257 21.99 11.36 -20.46
CA VAL A 257 21.46 12.60 -21.05
C VAL A 257 22.48 13.23 -22.01
N LYS A 258 23.73 13.41 -21.56
CA LYS A 258 24.79 14.00 -22.39
C LYS A 258 25.02 13.20 -23.67
N ASN A 259 25.12 11.88 -23.57
CA ASN A 259 25.29 11.01 -24.73
C ASN A 259 24.08 11.07 -25.68
N SER A 260 22.86 11.16 -25.14
CA SER A 260 21.63 11.25 -25.94
C SER A 260 21.47 12.59 -26.67
N LEU A 261 22.19 13.63 -26.24
CA LEU A 261 22.22 14.94 -26.89
C LEU A 261 23.31 15.05 -27.97
N GLN A 262 24.25 14.11 -28.05
CA GLN A 262 25.33 14.16 -29.04
C GLN A 262 24.77 14.12 -30.47
N GLY A 263 25.26 15.03 -31.31
CA GLY A 263 24.83 15.15 -32.70
C GLY A 263 23.47 15.85 -32.92
N LEU A 264 22.86 16.40 -31.86
CA LEU A 264 21.69 17.26 -31.96
C LEU A 264 22.08 18.76 -31.98
N ALA A 265 21.12 19.62 -32.28
CA ALA A 265 21.30 21.06 -32.16
C ALA A 265 21.66 21.46 -30.72
N ALA A 266 22.44 22.54 -30.57
CA ALA A 266 22.86 23.04 -29.26
C ALA A 266 21.64 23.36 -28.38
N VAL A 267 21.69 22.90 -27.14
CA VAL A 267 20.70 23.21 -26.09
C VAL A 267 21.17 24.39 -25.25
N ASP A 268 20.23 25.04 -24.57
CA ASP A 268 20.56 26.01 -23.53
C ASP A 268 21.25 25.30 -22.35
N GLU A 269 22.57 25.46 -22.25
CA GLU A 269 23.39 24.78 -21.26
C GLU A 269 23.03 25.18 -19.82
N ASN A 270 22.62 26.43 -19.59
CA ASN A 270 22.21 26.87 -18.25
C ASN A 270 20.95 26.13 -17.80
N ARG A 271 19.95 26.06 -18.69
CA ARG A 271 18.71 25.33 -18.40
C ARG A 271 18.93 23.82 -18.27
N LEU A 272 19.86 23.25 -19.04
CA LEU A 272 20.23 21.84 -18.88
C LEU A 272 20.90 21.60 -17.52
N ASN A 273 21.85 22.45 -17.13
CA ASN A 273 22.53 22.34 -15.84
C ASN A 273 21.54 22.51 -14.67
N ASP A 274 20.57 23.42 -14.77
CA ASP A 274 19.50 23.55 -13.77
C ASP A 274 18.69 22.25 -13.62
N ILE A 275 18.35 21.57 -14.73
CA ILE A 275 17.68 20.26 -14.69
C ILE A 275 18.56 19.23 -13.97
N LEU A 276 19.83 19.10 -14.34
CA LEU A 276 20.73 18.11 -13.75
C LEU A 276 21.02 18.40 -12.27
N ASN A 277 21.18 19.65 -11.88
CA ASN A 277 21.36 20.06 -10.47
C ASN A 277 20.10 19.76 -9.64
N ASN A 278 18.91 19.94 -10.21
CA ASN A 278 17.66 19.55 -9.55
C ASN A 278 17.59 18.03 -9.33
N VAL A 279 18.05 17.26 -10.31
CA VAL A 279 18.13 15.79 -10.18
C VAL A 279 19.15 15.39 -9.11
N ALA A 280 20.34 15.98 -9.09
CA ALA A 280 21.35 15.72 -8.06
C ALA A 280 20.78 15.96 -6.65
N ARG A 281 20.12 17.10 -6.46
CA ARG A 281 19.49 17.45 -5.18
C ARG A 281 18.37 16.49 -4.79
N ASP A 282 17.52 16.09 -5.73
CA ASP A 282 16.47 15.09 -5.44
C ASP A 282 17.05 13.75 -5.00
N ILE A 283 18.13 13.30 -5.64
CA ILE A 283 18.87 12.09 -5.23
C ILE A 283 19.51 12.27 -3.85
N GLN A 284 20.07 13.44 -3.55
CA GLN A 284 20.66 13.75 -2.24
C GLN A 284 19.60 13.74 -1.13
N GLU A 285 18.43 14.32 -1.37
CA GLU A 285 17.35 14.50 -0.38
C GLU A 285 16.47 13.26 -0.21
N HIS A 286 16.29 12.44 -1.27
CA HIS A 286 15.33 11.33 -1.29
C HIS A 286 15.89 9.99 -1.80
N GLY A 287 17.17 9.94 -2.17
CA GLY A 287 17.78 8.77 -2.81
C GLY A 287 18.29 7.69 -1.85
N ALA A 288 18.18 7.88 -0.53
CA ALA A 288 18.50 6.85 0.47
C ALA A 288 17.23 6.28 1.12
N LEU A 289 17.31 5.05 1.64
CA LEU A 289 16.23 4.39 2.38
C LEU A 289 16.53 4.37 3.88
N THR A 290 15.49 4.41 4.71
CA THR A 290 15.64 4.08 6.13
C THR A 290 15.95 2.60 6.27
N ALA A 291 16.80 2.22 7.21
CA ALA A 291 17.18 0.80 7.35
C ALA A 291 15.95 -0.07 7.70
N LYS A 292 15.05 0.44 8.54
CA LYS A 292 13.76 -0.16 8.86
C LYS A 292 12.85 -0.39 7.64
N ALA A 293 13.03 0.35 6.54
CA ALA A 293 12.27 0.08 5.31
C ALA A 293 12.71 -1.23 4.63
N MET A 294 13.95 -1.65 4.84
CA MET A 294 14.61 -2.79 4.20
C MET A 294 15.01 -3.91 5.16
N ALA A 295 14.78 -3.75 6.47
CA ALA A 295 14.96 -4.76 7.51
C ALA A 295 13.60 -5.27 8.02
N GLY A 296 13.59 -6.04 9.11
CA GLY A 296 12.40 -6.49 9.81
C GLY A 296 11.85 -7.83 9.33
N SER A 297 12.69 -8.73 8.83
CA SER A 297 12.28 -10.04 8.30
C SER A 297 11.49 -10.89 9.31
N ALA A 298 11.78 -10.73 10.61
CA ALA A 298 11.04 -11.38 11.69
C ALA A 298 9.53 -11.09 11.67
N SER A 299 9.13 -9.91 11.19
CA SER A 299 7.72 -9.55 11.06
C SER A 299 7.00 -10.44 10.04
N CYS A 300 7.67 -10.87 8.96
CA CYS A 300 7.12 -11.73 7.93
C CYS A 300 6.85 -13.15 8.44
N GLY A 301 7.72 -13.67 9.31
CA GLY A 301 7.64 -15.01 9.92
C GLY A 301 6.78 -15.12 11.17
N SER A 302 6.10 -14.03 11.56
CA SER A 302 5.31 -13.95 12.79
C SER A 302 3.82 -14.12 12.53
N SER A 303 3.03 -14.35 13.59
CA SER A 303 1.56 -14.50 13.52
C SER A 303 1.10 -15.56 12.51
N ASN A 304 1.84 -16.67 12.42
CA ASN A 304 1.61 -17.80 11.49
C ASN A 304 1.69 -17.43 10.00
N CYS A 305 2.28 -16.30 9.64
CA CYS A 305 2.61 -15.98 8.25
C CYS A 305 4.07 -16.38 7.99
N HIS A 306 4.35 -17.00 6.84
CA HIS A 306 5.69 -17.35 6.33
C HIS A 306 6.70 -17.95 7.34
N SER A 307 6.22 -18.62 8.39
CA SER A 307 7.07 -19.09 9.49
C SER A 307 8.09 -20.12 9.04
N GLU A 308 7.71 -21.02 8.13
CA GLU A 308 8.59 -22.05 7.58
C GLU A 308 9.78 -21.41 6.84
N ILE A 309 9.52 -20.59 5.82
CA ILE A 309 10.58 -19.95 5.03
C ILE A 309 11.41 -18.96 5.84
N TYR A 310 10.82 -18.28 6.84
CA TYR A 310 11.58 -17.45 7.76
C TYR A 310 12.57 -18.28 8.59
N ASN A 311 12.14 -19.43 9.11
CA ASN A 311 13.00 -20.34 9.87
C ASN A 311 14.09 -20.99 9.00
N GLU A 312 13.83 -21.20 7.71
CA GLU A 312 14.85 -21.64 6.73
C GLU A 312 15.86 -20.53 6.39
N TRP A 313 15.40 -19.28 6.32
CA TRP A 313 16.26 -18.13 6.07
C TRP A 313 17.17 -17.78 7.25
N LEU A 314 16.71 -17.99 8.50
CA LEU A 314 17.47 -17.70 9.73
C LEU A 314 18.90 -18.31 9.79
N PRO A 315 19.14 -19.57 9.40
CA PRO A 315 20.47 -20.14 9.32
C PRO A 315 21.15 -19.98 7.95
N SER A 316 20.53 -19.29 6.99
CA SER A 316 20.99 -19.28 5.59
C SER A 316 22.16 -18.32 5.32
N ALA A 317 22.93 -18.62 4.28
CA ALA A 317 23.99 -17.73 3.78
C ALA A 317 23.45 -16.35 3.35
N HIS A 318 22.19 -16.25 2.92
CA HIS A 318 21.58 -14.97 2.56
C HIS A 318 21.37 -14.07 3.78
N ARG A 319 20.92 -14.62 4.91
CA ARG A 319 20.80 -13.82 6.14
C ARG A 319 22.18 -13.37 6.63
N TYR A 320 23.14 -14.29 6.65
CA TYR A 320 24.47 -14.01 7.16
C TYR A 320 25.39 -13.30 6.14
N SER A 321 24.89 -12.91 4.97
CA SER A 321 25.72 -12.40 3.87
C SER A 321 26.56 -11.18 4.24
N SER A 322 26.05 -10.35 5.15
CA SER A 322 26.73 -9.17 5.69
C SER A 322 27.59 -9.47 6.91
N MET A 323 27.28 -10.52 7.67
CA MET A 323 27.94 -10.86 8.94
C MET A 323 29.01 -11.93 8.79
N ASP A 324 29.15 -12.51 7.60
CA ASP A 324 30.19 -13.49 7.29
C ASP A 324 31.59 -12.92 7.54
N ASP A 325 32.42 -13.67 8.29
CA ASP A 325 33.74 -13.22 8.74
C ASP A 325 34.69 -12.98 7.56
N MET A 326 34.59 -13.78 6.49
CA MET A 326 35.40 -13.60 5.28
C MET A 326 35.00 -12.32 4.57
N PHE A 327 33.70 -12.05 4.40
CA PHE A 327 33.22 -10.79 3.84
C PHE A 327 33.68 -9.57 4.66
N GLN A 328 33.60 -9.63 5.99
CA GLN A 328 34.06 -8.55 6.87
C GLN A 328 35.57 -8.26 6.72
N GLN A 329 36.38 -9.31 6.58
CA GLN A 329 37.82 -9.18 6.33
C GLN A 329 38.11 -8.59 4.94
N VAL A 330 37.46 -9.09 3.89
CA VAL A 330 37.59 -8.56 2.52
C VAL A 330 37.16 -7.09 2.45
N GLN A 331 36.10 -6.71 3.18
CA GLN A 331 35.68 -5.32 3.28
C GLN A 331 36.76 -4.45 3.93
N SER A 332 37.36 -4.90 5.03
CA SER A 332 38.43 -4.17 5.71
C SER A 332 39.65 -3.98 4.80
N LEU A 333 40.08 -5.04 4.10
CA LEU A 333 41.16 -4.97 3.12
C LEU A 333 40.84 -3.99 1.98
N MET A 334 39.61 -4.01 1.47
CA MET A 334 39.19 -3.08 0.42
C MET A 334 39.24 -1.62 0.90
N VAL A 335 38.89 -1.35 2.16
CA VAL A 335 39.01 -0.02 2.75
C VAL A 335 40.48 0.42 2.81
N ASP A 336 41.36 -0.46 3.28
CA ASP A 336 42.79 -0.17 3.47
C ASP A 336 43.52 0.07 2.14
N GLU A 337 43.18 -0.69 1.10
CA GLU A 337 43.82 -0.55 -0.22
C GLU A 337 43.21 0.55 -1.09
N THR A 338 41.92 0.87 -0.89
CA THR A 338 41.19 1.80 -1.75
C THR A 338 40.49 2.89 -0.94
N SER A 339 39.28 2.64 -0.47
CA SER A 339 38.49 3.51 0.40
C SER A 339 37.18 2.84 0.83
N ALA A 340 36.56 3.35 1.89
CA ALA A 340 35.19 3.01 2.30
C ALA A 340 34.16 2.98 1.16
N GLU A 341 34.19 3.92 0.22
CA GLU A 341 33.19 4.00 -0.84
C GLU A 341 33.27 2.86 -1.85
N HIS A 342 34.43 2.25 -2.05
CA HIS A 342 34.56 1.10 -2.97
C HIS A 342 33.86 -0.15 -2.40
N THR A 343 33.69 -0.23 -1.07
CA THR A 343 32.95 -1.34 -0.43
C THR A 343 31.49 -1.42 -0.86
N ARG A 344 30.95 -0.35 -1.46
CA ARG A 344 29.62 -0.35 -2.10
C ARG A 344 29.51 -1.44 -3.17
N TYR A 345 30.59 -1.73 -3.89
CA TYR A 345 30.69 -2.84 -4.87
C TYR A 345 30.14 -4.15 -4.28
N CYS A 346 30.71 -4.59 -3.16
CA CYS A 346 30.35 -5.83 -2.49
C CYS A 346 28.99 -5.70 -1.78
N ALA A 347 28.68 -4.51 -1.24
CA ALA A 347 27.47 -4.26 -0.47
C ALA A 347 26.18 -4.43 -1.30
N GLY A 348 26.25 -4.31 -2.63
CA GLY A 348 25.14 -4.62 -3.52
C GLY A 348 24.61 -6.04 -3.36
N CYS A 349 25.47 -7.00 -3.05
CA CYS A 349 25.07 -8.40 -2.88
C CYS A 349 25.06 -8.84 -1.41
N HIS A 350 26.04 -8.38 -0.62
CA HIS A 350 26.29 -8.89 0.73
C HIS A 350 25.61 -8.07 1.83
N ASP A 351 25.52 -6.75 1.67
CA ASP A 351 25.04 -5.85 2.71
C ASP A 351 24.14 -4.74 2.13
N PRO A 352 23.01 -5.12 1.52
CA PRO A 352 22.17 -4.20 0.76
C PRO A 352 21.42 -3.21 1.65
N ILE A 353 21.16 -3.54 2.92
CA ILE A 353 20.54 -2.61 3.89
C ILE A 353 21.48 -1.43 4.16
N SER A 354 22.77 -1.71 4.39
CA SER A 354 23.77 -0.65 4.58
C SER A 354 24.03 0.13 3.29
N LEU A 355 23.98 -0.53 2.13
CA LEU A 355 24.11 0.15 0.84
C LEU A 355 22.97 1.17 0.63
N PHE A 356 21.72 0.71 0.64
CA PHE A 356 20.57 1.56 0.33
C PHE A 356 20.31 2.64 1.39
N SER A 357 20.81 2.47 2.61
CA SER A 357 20.74 3.49 3.66
C SER A 357 21.83 4.56 3.59
N GLY A 358 22.76 4.43 2.65
CA GLY A 358 23.92 5.33 2.51
C GLY A 358 25.00 5.11 3.58
N ALA A 359 24.95 4.00 4.31
CA ALA A 359 25.86 3.72 5.42
C ALA A 359 27.26 3.26 4.95
N LYS A 360 27.41 2.79 3.70
CA LYS A 360 28.69 2.46 3.07
C LYS A 360 29.45 3.72 2.64
N ASN A 361 29.92 4.49 3.63
CA ASN A 361 30.54 5.80 3.43
C ASN A 361 31.68 6.01 4.42
N SER A 362 32.74 6.73 4.03
CA SER A 362 33.90 7.00 4.89
C SER A 362 33.57 7.70 6.21
N SER A 363 32.49 8.48 6.27
CA SER A 363 32.04 9.10 7.53
C SER A 363 31.41 8.13 8.53
N ASN A 364 31.11 6.89 8.12
CA ASN A 364 30.57 5.84 8.96
C ASN A 364 31.61 4.75 9.20
N ILE A 365 32.26 4.77 10.36
CA ILE A 365 33.38 3.88 10.69
C ILE A 365 32.96 2.40 10.64
N THR A 366 31.73 2.06 10.99
CA THR A 366 31.25 0.66 10.98
C THR A 366 30.89 0.18 9.57
N LEU A 367 30.76 1.10 8.61
CA LEU A 367 30.21 0.85 7.27
C LEU A 367 28.87 0.09 7.29
N SER A 368 28.14 0.14 8.39
CA SER A 368 26.97 -0.69 8.64
C SER A 368 25.77 0.16 9.08
N ALA A 369 24.57 -0.37 8.90
CA ALA A 369 23.31 0.23 9.32
C ALA A 369 22.59 -0.67 10.33
N GLU A 370 21.62 -0.08 11.06
CA GLU A 370 20.71 -0.86 11.89
C GLU A 370 20.00 -1.94 11.06
N GLY A 371 19.94 -3.18 11.56
CA GLY A 371 19.34 -4.31 10.84
C GLY A 371 20.21 -4.90 9.74
N ALA A 372 21.45 -4.42 9.54
CA ALA A 372 22.37 -5.01 8.57
C ALA A 372 22.70 -6.48 8.86
N ASP A 373 22.50 -6.95 10.10
CA ASP A 373 22.63 -8.36 10.50
C ASP A 373 21.58 -9.29 9.87
N GLU A 374 20.60 -8.74 9.15
CA GLU A 374 19.70 -9.49 8.27
C GLU A 374 20.30 -9.76 6.88
N GLY A 375 21.43 -9.15 6.49
CA GLY A 375 22.04 -9.37 5.18
C GLY A 375 21.04 -9.15 4.03
N ALA A 376 20.87 -10.16 3.17
CA ALA A 376 19.78 -10.21 2.20
C ALA A 376 18.44 -10.57 2.89
N SER A 377 17.80 -9.55 3.45
CA SER A 377 16.52 -9.66 4.16
C SER A 377 15.35 -10.06 3.26
N CYS A 378 14.25 -10.52 3.86
CA CYS A 378 12.99 -10.73 3.14
C CYS A 378 12.55 -9.46 2.41
N MET A 379 12.75 -8.29 3.03
CA MET A 379 12.36 -7.01 2.46
C MET A 379 13.21 -6.62 1.25
N ILE A 380 14.51 -6.91 1.27
CA ILE A 380 15.39 -6.70 0.11
C ILE A 380 14.88 -7.54 -1.06
N CYS A 381 14.76 -8.86 -0.87
CA CYS A 381 14.33 -9.80 -1.90
C CYS A 381 12.97 -9.40 -2.50
N HIS A 382 11.99 -9.10 -1.64
CA HIS A 382 10.64 -8.72 -2.08
C HIS A 382 10.55 -7.28 -2.62
N SER A 383 11.58 -6.45 -2.47
CA SER A 383 11.63 -5.12 -3.06
C SER A 383 12.20 -5.11 -4.47
N ILE A 384 12.94 -6.15 -4.90
CA ILE A 384 13.57 -6.20 -6.22
C ILE A 384 12.53 -6.21 -7.35
N SER A 385 12.47 -5.13 -8.14
CA SER A 385 11.46 -4.89 -9.18
C SER A 385 11.95 -5.21 -10.59
N LYS A 386 13.26 -5.15 -10.78
CA LYS A 386 13.92 -5.41 -12.05
C LYS A 386 15.32 -5.93 -11.76
N THR A 387 15.76 -6.91 -12.55
CA THR A 387 17.14 -7.40 -12.54
C THR A 387 17.67 -7.45 -13.97
N ASP A 388 18.94 -7.86 -14.07
CA ASP A 388 19.62 -8.18 -15.31
C ASP A 388 20.65 -9.30 -15.07
N VAL A 389 21.24 -9.82 -16.15
CA VAL A 389 22.27 -10.86 -16.15
C VAL A 389 23.70 -10.32 -16.22
N GLN A 390 23.94 -9.00 -16.12
CA GLN A 390 25.30 -8.46 -16.07
C GLN A 390 26.02 -8.83 -14.77
N GLY A 391 25.31 -8.83 -13.62
CA GLY A 391 25.89 -9.10 -12.30
C GLY A 391 26.19 -7.83 -11.50
N ASN A 392 27.07 -7.91 -10.50
CA ASN A 392 27.51 -6.79 -9.65
C ASN A 392 26.34 -6.05 -8.93
N GLY A 393 25.35 -6.82 -8.48
CA GLY A 393 24.16 -6.28 -7.83
C GLY A 393 23.27 -5.47 -8.79
N ASN A 394 23.29 -5.74 -10.10
CA ASN A 394 22.46 -5.02 -11.08
C ASN A 394 20.97 -5.37 -10.96
N TYR A 395 20.36 -4.84 -9.91
CA TYR A 395 18.95 -4.93 -9.63
C TYR A 395 18.42 -3.57 -9.16
N GLN A 396 17.12 -3.39 -9.33
CA GLN A 396 16.40 -2.21 -8.87
C GLN A 396 15.48 -2.60 -7.74
N VAL A 397 15.43 -1.80 -6.67
CA VAL A 397 14.49 -2.00 -5.57
C VAL A 397 13.41 -0.94 -5.58
N LYS A 398 12.19 -1.38 -5.32
CA LYS A 398 11.03 -0.57 -5.03
C LYS A 398 10.47 -1.01 -3.68
N PRO A 399 10.73 -0.27 -2.59
CA PRO A 399 10.19 -0.58 -1.28
C PRO A 399 8.66 -0.74 -1.36
N PRO A 400 8.08 -1.77 -0.74
CA PRO A 400 6.65 -2.00 -0.82
C PRO A 400 5.89 -0.93 -0.05
N GLN A 401 4.66 -0.66 -0.51
CA GLN A 401 3.76 0.21 0.21
C GLN A 401 3.27 -0.50 1.47
N ARG A 402 3.52 0.11 2.64
CA ARG A 402 3.21 -0.44 3.95
C ARG A 402 1.76 -0.23 4.36
N TYR A 403 1.23 -1.17 5.13
CA TYR A 403 -0.04 -1.02 5.85
C TYR A 403 0.12 -0.11 7.07
N LEU A 404 -1.00 0.36 7.61
CA LEU A 404 -1.03 1.14 8.84
C LEU A 404 -0.33 0.34 9.95
N PHE A 405 0.60 1.01 10.63
CA PHE A 405 1.34 0.48 11.77
C PHE A 405 2.27 -0.72 11.48
N GLU A 406 2.49 -1.10 10.22
CA GLU A 406 3.38 -2.21 9.84
C GLU A 406 4.85 -1.96 10.24
N LEU A 407 5.27 -0.69 10.26
CA LEU A 407 6.61 -0.28 10.73
C LEU A 407 6.58 0.32 12.15
N SER A 408 5.46 0.22 12.85
CA SER A 408 5.34 0.70 14.23
C SER A 408 5.64 -0.42 15.20
N ASP A 409 6.24 -0.07 16.34
CA ASP A 409 6.59 -1.04 17.37
C ASP A 409 5.40 -1.32 18.29
N GLY A 410 5.40 -2.49 18.92
CA GLY A 410 4.40 -2.91 19.90
C GLY A 410 3.35 -3.90 19.38
N SER A 411 2.76 -4.66 20.30
CA SER A 411 1.85 -5.75 19.99
C SER A 411 0.56 -5.29 19.33
N VAL A 412 0.01 -4.15 19.74
CA VAL A 412 -1.23 -3.60 19.14
C VAL A 412 -1.00 -3.18 17.69
N ALA A 413 0.10 -2.50 17.40
CA ALA A 413 0.49 -2.13 16.03
C ALA A 413 0.55 -3.37 15.13
N LYS A 414 1.21 -4.44 15.63
CA LYS A 414 1.32 -5.72 14.92
C LYS A 414 -0.02 -6.39 14.67
N ILE A 415 -0.90 -6.45 15.68
CA ILE A 415 -2.24 -7.02 15.52
C ILE A 415 -3.02 -6.26 14.44
N VAL A 416 -2.94 -4.92 14.44
CA VAL A 416 -3.64 -4.08 13.45
C VAL A 416 -3.06 -4.28 12.06
N SER A 417 -1.74 -4.25 11.89
CA SER A 417 -1.11 -4.45 10.57
C SER A 417 -1.42 -5.84 10.02
N ASP A 418 -1.34 -6.88 10.86
CA ASP A 418 -1.62 -8.26 10.44
C ASP A 418 -3.09 -8.46 10.06
N PHE A 419 -4.01 -7.88 10.85
CA PHE A 419 -5.42 -7.88 10.53
C PHE A 419 -5.67 -7.24 9.17
N LEU A 420 -5.08 -6.07 8.91
CA LEU A 420 -5.22 -5.37 7.64
C LEU A 420 -4.59 -6.15 6.47
N ILE A 421 -3.42 -6.75 6.64
CA ILE A 421 -2.76 -7.56 5.61
C ILE A 421 -3.65 -8.75 5.25
N ARG A 422 -4.26 -9.42 6.23
CA ARG A 422 -5.12 -10.59 5.95
C ARG A 422 -6.47 -10.21 5.36
N THR A 423 -7.09 -9.14 5.86
CA THR A 423 -8.44 -8.74 5.47
C THR A 423 -8.50 -7.83 4.24
N TYR A 424 -7.35 -7.27 3.84
CA TYR A 424 -7.22 -6.48 2.62
C TYR A 424 -5.94 -6.85 1.85
N PRO A 425 -5.79 -8.12 1.41
CA PRO A 425 -4.50 -8.73 1.03
C PRO A 425 -3.95 -8.33 -0.34
N GLN A 426 -4.75 -7.68 -1.18
CA GLN A 426 -4.38 -7.41 -2.57
C GLN A 426 -3.12 -6.55 -2.67
N GLN A 427 -2.95 -5.56 -1.80
CA GLN A 427 -1.76 -4.72 -1.80
C GLN A 427 -0.51 -5.50 -1.36
N HIS A 428 -0.63 -6.37 -0.35
CA HIS A 428 0.46 -7.26 0.06
C HIS A 428 0.91 -8.16 -1.11
N LEU A 429 -0.03 -8.83 -1.79
CA LEU A 429 0.30 -9.68 -2.95
C LEU A 429 0.96 -8.91 -4.09
N GLN A 430 0.46 -7.72 -4.43
CA GLN A 430 1.03 -6.90 -5.52
C GLN A 430 2.40 -6.34 -5.19
N SER A 431 2.65 -6.04 -3.90
CA SER A 431 3.91 -5.43 -3.48
C SER A 431 5.02 -6.47 -3.27
N PHE A 432 4.66 -7.68 -2.81
CA PHE A 432 5.60 -8.73 -2.41
C PHE A 432 5.69 -9.91 -3.37
N SER A 433 4.83 -10.06 -4.38
CA SER A 433 4.90 -11.16 -5.34
C SER A 433 5.13 -10.66 -6.76
N ARG A 434 6.19 -11.14 -7.41
CA ARG A 434 6.55 -10.79 -8.78
C ARG A 434 6.94 -12.04 -9.56
N ALA A 435 6.59 -12.06 -10.85
CA ALA A 435 6.97 -13.17 -11.75
C ALA A 435 8.50 -13.33 -11.85
N LEU A 436 9.24 -12.22 -11.70
CA LEU A 436 10.70 -12.16 -11.73
C LEU A 436 11.37 -13.15 -10.76
N TYR A 437 10.78 -13.40 -9.59
CA TYR A 437 11.36 -14.30 -8.57
C TYR A 437 11.44 -15.76 -9.01
N LYS A 438 10.82 -16.11 -10.14
CA LYS A 438 10.81 -17.46 -10.72
C LYS A 438 11.76 -17.60 -11.91
N THR A 439 12.63 -16.62 -12.16
CA THR A 439 13.52 -16.60 -13.32
C THR A 439 14.99 -16.57 -12.89
N PRO A 440 15.92 -17.14 -13.67
CA PRO A 440 17.35 -17.17 -13.32
C PRO A 440 17.97 -15.77 -13.26
N GLU A 441 17.42 -14.79 -14.00
CA GLU A 441 17.86 -13.39 -13.99
C GLU A 441 17.74 -12.76 -12.59
N PHE A 442 16.83 -13.25 -11.74
CA PHE A 442 16.71 -12.79 -10.37
C PHE A 442 17.97 -13.11 -9.56
N CYS A 443 18.47 -14.35 -9.69
CA CYS A 443 19.68 -14.79 -9.01
C CYS A 443 20.95 -14.21 -9.67
N ALA A 444 20.95 -14.07 -10.99
CA ALA A 444 22.12 -13.63 -11.76
C ALA A 444 22.60 -12.23 -11.37
N ALA A 445 21.70 -11.34 -10.94
CA ALA A 445 22.07 -9.99 -10.51
C ALA A 445 23.08 -9.99 -9.37
N CYS A 446 23.02 -10.96 -8.46
CA CYS A 446 23.93 -11.08 -7.32
C CYS A 446 25.01 -12.15 -7.52
N HIS A 447 24.68 -13.26 -8.18
CA HIS A 447 25.56 -14.43 -8.32
C HIS A 447 26.46 -14.41 -9.56
N LYS A 448 26.45 -13.32 -10.33
CA LYS A 448 27.44 -13.07 -11.38
C LYS A 448 28.31 -11.88 -10.98
N GLN A 449 29.62 -12.08 -11.09
CA GLN A 449 30.59 -11.02 -10.86
C GLN A 449 30.95 -10.36 -12.19
N TYR A 450 30.86 -9.03 -12.21
CA TYR A 450 31.35 -8.18 -13.29
C TYR A 450 32.23 -7.10 -12.66
N LEU A 451 33.43 -6.94 -13.19
CA LEU A 451 34.39 -5.92 -12.75
C LEU A 451 34.33 -4.78 -13.76
N ASP A 452 33.76 -3.66 -13.34
CA ASP A 452 33.73 -2.45 -14.16
C ASP A 452 35.02 -1.64 -14.01
N THR A 453 35.14 -0.56 -14.77
CA THR A 453 36.32 0.32 -14.73
C THR A 453 36.49 1.04 -13.40
N ASP A 454 35.42 1.27 -12.63
CA ASP A 454 35.45 1.97 -11.34
C ASP A 454 36.12 1.09 -10.27
N VAL A 455 36.03 -0.24 -10.41
CA VAL A 455 36.74 -1.21 -9.56
C VAL A 455 37.96 -1.84 -10.22
N ASN A 456 38.18 -1.70 -11.53
CA ASN A 456 39.39 -2.19 -12.19
C ASN A 456 40.59 -1.23 -11.97
N THR A 457 40.81 -0.87 -10.71
CA THR A 457 42.07 -0.26 -10.24
C THR A 457 43.02 -1.38 -9.81
N ASP A 458 44.20 -1.10 -9.28
CA ASP A 458 45.26 -2.09 -8.99
C ASP A 458 44.91 -3.09 -7.84
N ILE A 459 43.66 -3.59 -7.77
CA ILE A 459 43.09 -4.59 -6.84
C ILE A 459 43.72 -5.99 -7.05
N GLY A 460 44.74 -6.10 -7.89
CA GLY A 460 45.51 -7.32 -8.13
C GLY A 460 46.22 -7.89 -6.89
N LYS A 461 46.12 -7.24 -5.72
CA LYS A 461 46.60 -7.78 -4.42
C LYS A 461 45.54 -8.55 -3.63
N VAL A 462 44.25 -8.36 -3.90
CA VAL A 462 43.14 -9.07 -3.18
C VAL A 462 42.71 -10.35 -3.90
N GLN A 463 43.04 -10.48 -5.19
CA GLN A 463 42.70 -11.67 -6.01
C GLN A 463 43.88 -12.64 -6.22
N GLY A 464 45.01 -12.43 -5.54
CA GLY A 464 46.25 -13.21 -5.70
C GLY A 464 46.64 -14.00 -4.46
#